data_AF-A0A7R9W2N0-F1
#
_entry.id   AF-A0A7R9W2N0-F1
#
_cell.length_a   1.000
_cell.length_b   1.000
_cell.length_c   1.000
_cell.angle_alpha   90.00
_cell.angle_beta   90.00
_cell.angle_gamma   90.00
#
_symmetry.space_group_name_H-M   'P 1'
#
loop_
_entity.id
_entity.type
_entity.pdbx_description
1 polymer ?
#
loop_
_entity_poly.entity_id
_entity_poly.type
_entity_poly.pdbx_seq_one_letter_code
_entity_poly.pdbx_strand_id
1 'polypeptide(L)'
;VMSMGQLYALVTPNEETATGLAGLSVILSVCLMGFLITSSAMPEGWLWAYWANMFRYILQGLVTNELAGQDYFLDLSALVPDFDPKDLDLGFIGKMILRKIIEFLERGLQLPGEVILYYFGWAVFDEENLEFSAPYKWHYSVTAVAVFLVGIEAIKLLAVNFIVWTKR
;
A
#
# COMPACT_ATOMS: atom_id res chain seq x y z
N VAL A 1 6.78 3.15 -16.94
CA VAL A 1 6.49 1.91 -17.71
C VAL A 1 7.06 1.97 -19.12
N MET A 2 6.73 2.99 -19.92
CA MET A 2 7.29 3.12 -21.29
C MET A 2 8.83 3.16 -21.33
N SER A 3 9.46 3.87 -20.38
CA SER A 3 10.93 3.93 -20.27
C SER A 3 11.60 2.61 -19.89
N MET A 4 10.96 1.81 -19.02
CA MET A 4 11.45 0.46 -18.69
C MET A 4 11.30 -0.50 -19.86
N GLY A 5 10.20 -0.40 -20.62
CA GLY A 5 10.02 -1.19 -21.85
C GLY A 5 11.10 -0.90 -22.89
N GLN A 6 11.47 0.37 -23.05
CA GLN A 6 12.58 0.78 -23.92
C GLN A 6 13.93 0.23 -23.46
N LEU A 7 14.18 0.18 -22.14
CA LEU A 7 15.39 -0.45 -21.59
C LEU A 7 15.45 -1.94 -21.92
N TYR A 8 14.36 -2.68 -21.72
CA TYR A 8 14.35 -4.12 -22.02
C TYR A 8 14.49 -4.39 -23.52
N ALA A 9 13.86 -3.58 -24.38
CA ALA A 9 14.02 -3.67 -25.82
C ALA A 9 15.47 -3.45 -26.29
N LEU A 10 16.27 -2.66 -25.55
CA LEU A 10 17.69 -2.46 -25.82
C LEU A 10 18.56 -3.66 -25.42
N VAL A 11 18.19 -4.37 -24.35
CA VAL A 11 19.02 -5.44 -23.75
C VAL A 11 18.70 -6.80 -24.36
N THR A 12 17.45 -7.02 -24.80
CA THR A 12 17.03 -8.32 -25.34
C THR A 12 17.05 -8.36 -26.87
N PRO A 13 17.36 -9.51 -27.47
CA PRO A 13 17.39 -9.66 -28.93
C PRO A 13 16.01 -9.79 -29.59
N ASN A 14 14.94 -10.03 -28.82
CA ASN A 14 13.58 -10.22 -29.35
C ASN A 14 12.52 -9.41 -28.57
N GLU A 15 11.55 -8.86 -29.28
CA GLU A 15 10.48 -8.01 -28.72
C GLU A 15 9.56 -8.78 -27.75
N GLU A 16 9.30 -10.05 -28.04
CA GLU A 16 8.50 -10.91 -27.16
C GLU A 16 9.18 -11.08 -25.80
N THR A 17 10.50 -11.29 -25.80
CA THR A 17 11.29 -11.42 -24.56
C THR A 17 11.38 -10.09 -23.79
N ALA A 18 11.52 -8.97 -24.50
CA ALA A 18 11.51 -7.64 -23.90
C ALA A 18 10.20 -7.36 -23.16
N THR A 19 9.08 -7.67 -23.81
CA THR A 19 7.74 -7.44 -23.29
C THR A 19 7.45 -8.35 -22.09
N GLY A 20 7.86 -9.63 -22.16
CA GLY A 20 7.77 -10.57 -21.05
C GLY A 20 8.53 -10.08 -19.80
N LEU A 21 9.78 -9.65 -19.97
CA LEU A 21 10.59 -9.10 -18.86
C LEU A 21 10.01 -7.79 -18.30
N ALA A 22 9.49 -6.92 -19.17
CA ALA A 22 8.81 -5.70 -18.75
C ALA A 22 7.59 -6.01 -17.88
N GLY A 23 6.75 -6.95 -18.31
CA GLY A 23 5.58 -7.41 -17.56
C GLY A 23 5.96 -8.00 -16.20
N LEU A 24 6.93 -8.91 -16.16
CA LEU A 24 7.44 -9.51 -14.92
C LEU A 24 7.96 -8.45 -13.94
N SER A 25 8.68 -7.45 -14.45
CA SER A 25 9.23 -6.37 -13.62
C SER A 25 8.14 -5.52 -12.99
N VAL A 26 7.06 -5.24 -13.72
CA VAL A 26 5.90 -4.51 -13.18
C VAL A 26 5.20 -5.35 -12.11
N ILE A 27 4.98 -6.65 -12.35
CA ILE A 27 4.36 -7.55 -11.38
C ILE A 27 5.19 -7.60 -10.09
N LEU A 28 6.51 -7.80 -10.21
CA LEU A 28 7.41 -7.79 -9.05
C LEU A 28 7.38 -6.45 -8.30
N SER A 29 7.33 -5.33 -9.03
CA SER A 29 7.20 -4.01 -8.43
C SER A 29 5.87 -3.86 -7.68
N VAL A 30 4.78 -4.46 -8.15
CA VAL A 30 3.49 -4.44 -7.46
C VAL A 30 3.48 -5.31 -6.21
N CYS A 31 4.09 -6.50 -6.27
CA CYS A 31 4.22 -7.38 -5.11
C CYS A 31 5.07 -6.74 -3.99
N LEU A 32 6.16 -6.06 -4.37
CA LEU A 32 7.15 -5.53 -3.44
C LEU A 32 6.91 -4.06 -3.04
N MET A 33 5.76 -3.44 -3.37
CA MET A 33 5.53 -2.03 -3.02
C MET A 33 5.06 -1.79 -1.57
N GLY A 34 4.84 -2.84 -0.79
CA GLY A 34 4.36 -2.73 0.60
C GLY A 34 2.86 -2.93 0.79
N PHE A 35 2.09 -3.09 -0.30
CA PHE A 35 0.64 -3.27 -0.26
C PHE A 35 0.23 -4.75 -0.13
N LEU A 36 0.74 -5.61 -1.00
CA LEU A 36 0.44 -7.05 -0.94
C LEU A 36 1.24 -7.75 0.17
N ILE A 37 2.50 -7.35 0.34
CA ILE A 37 3.41 -7.84 1.38
C ILE A 37 3.88 -6.61 2.15
N THR A 38 3.54 -6.53 3.43
CA THR A 38 3.96 -5.42 4.30
C THR A 38 5.47 -5.46 4.53
N SER A 39 6.07 -4.31 4.84
CA SER A 39 7.51 -4.19 5.09
C SER A 39 7.99 -5.06 6.25
N SER A 40 7.15 -5.27 7.27
CA SER A 40 7.44 -6.12 8.43
C SER A 40 7.41 -7.61 8.13
N ALA A 41 6.64 -8.04 7.12
CA ALA A 41 6.56 -9.44 6.71
C ALA A 41 7.62 -9.81 5.67
N MET A 42 8.32 -8.83 5.10
CA MET A 42 9.31 -9.06 4.05
C MET A 42 10.66 -9.54 4.64
N PRO A 43 11.32 -10.57 4.05
CA PRO A 43 12.65 -10.95 4.47
C PRO A 43 13.65 -9.80 4.33
N GLU A 44 14.60 -9.67 5.26
CA GLU A 44 15.59 -8.58 5.28
C GLU A 44 16.35 -8.44 3.95
N GLY A 45 16.65 -9.58 3.30
CA GLY A 45 17.34 -9.62 2.01
C GLY A 45 16.55 -9.06 0.82
N TRP A 46 15.24 -8.86 0.94
CA TRP A 46 14.39 -8.24 -0.10
C TRP A 46 14.01 -6.80 0.23
N LEU A 47 14.38 -6.30 1.41
CA LEU A 47 14.01 -4.97 1.87
C LEU A 47 14.64 -3.86 1.01
N TRP A 48 15.81 -4.09 0.41
CA TRP A 48 16.42 -3.14 -0.54
C TRP A 48 15.53 -2.92 -1.77
N ALA A 49 14.87 -3.98 -2.26
CA ALA A 49 13.99 -3.90 -3.43
C ALA A 49 12.72 -3.12 -3.08
N TYR A 50 12.25 -3.24 -1.84
CA TYR A 50 11.19 -2.39 -1.31
C TYR A 50 11.59 -0.90 -1.31
N TRP A 51 12.78 -0.54 -0.78
CA TRP A 51 13.22 0.86 -0.74
C TRP A 51 13.56 1.46 -2.11
N ALA A 52 14.06 0.67 -3.06
CA ALA A 52 14.38 1.12 -4.42
C ALA A 52 13.14 1.27 -5.31
N ASN A 53 12.03 0.64 -4.94
CA ASN A 53 10.83 0.60 -5.75
C ASN A 53 10.08 1.94 -5.72
N MET A 54 9.96 2.58 -6.88
CA MET A 54 9.22 3.84 -7.02
C MET A 54 7.73 3.70 -6.68
N PHE A 55 7.09 2.58 -7.02
CA PHE A 55 5.65 2.39 -6.83
C PHE A 55 5.24 2.45 -5.36
N ARG A 56 6.14 2.04 -4.45
CA ARG A 56 5.99 2.18 -3.00
C ARG A 56 5.65 3.62 -2.63
N TYR A 57 6.46 4.57 -3.07
CA TYR A 57 6.33 5.97 -2.67
C TYR A 57 5.11 6.64 -3.30
N ILE A 58 4.77 6.28 -4.55
CA ILE A 58 3.56 6.78 -5.23
C ILE A 58 2.31 6.30 -4.49
N LEU A 59 2.22 4.99 -4.20
CA LEU A 59 1.08 4.43 -3.50
C LEU A 59 0.97 5.00 -2.08
N GLN A 60 2.09 5.03 -1.33
CA GLN A 60 2.12 5.58 0.02
C GLN A 60 1.66 7.05 0.03
N GLY A 61 2.09 7.87 -0.92
CA GLY A 61 1.66 9.26 -1.04
C GLY A 61 0.16 9.41 -1.31
N LEU A 62 -0.39 8.63 -2.26
CA LEU A 62 -1.81 8.62 -2.57
C LEU A 62 -2.67 8.17 -1.38
N VAL A 63 -2.33 7.02 -0.80
CA VAL A 63 -3.12 6.45 0.32
C VAL A 63 -3.02 7.33 1.56
N THR A 64 -1.86 7.91 1.85
CA THR A 64 -1.71 8.87 2.96
C THR A 64 -2.50 10.15 2.71
N ASN A 65 -2.63 10.61 1.46
CA ASN A 65 -3.43 11.78 1.13
C ASN A 65 -4.92 11.54 1.39
N GLU A 66 -5.43 10.37 1.00
CA GLU A 66 -6.86 10.05 1.12
C GLU A 66 -7.26 9.64 2.54
N LEU A 67 -6.44 8.85 3.25
CA LEU A 67 -6.82 8.29 4.54
C LEU A 67 -6.54 9.24 5.72
N ALA A 68 -5.54 10.11 5.61
CA ALA A 68 -5.13 10.91 6.76
C ALA A 68 -6.11 12.07 7.02
N GLY A 69 -6.73 12.06 8.19
CA GLY A 69 -7.79 12.97 8.62
C GLY A 69 -9.19 12.54 8.19
N GLN A 70 -9.38 11.28 7.78
CA GLN A 70 -10.68 10.71 7.45
C GLN A 70 -11.07 9.61 8.44
N ASP A 71 -12.32 9.65 8.90
CA ASP A 71 -12.89 8.61 9.77
C ASP A 71 -13.81 7.69 8.96
N TYR A 72 -13.62 6.38 9.10
CA TYR A 72 -14.42 5.37 8.42
C TYR A 72 -15.37 4.70 9.40
N PHE A 73 -16.65 4.65 9.02
CA PHE A 73 -17.67 3.95 9.79
C PHE A 73 -17.74 2.49 9.35
N LEU A 74 -17.42 1.57 10.27
CA LEU A 74 -17.65 0.15 10.07
C LEU A 74 -19.01 -0.21 10.67
N ASP A 75 -19.94 -0.65 9.82
CA ASP A 75 -21.20 -1.22 10.27
C ASP A 75 -20.97 -2.67 10.70
N LEU A 76 -20.95 -2.90 12.01
CA LEU A 76 -20.73 -4.24 12.56
C LEU A 76 -21.96 -5.12 12.41
N SER A 77 -23.15 -4.55 12.21
CA SER A 77 -24.37 -5.33 11.99
C SER A 77 -24.28 -6.15 10.70
N ALA A 78 -23.58 -5.64 9.67
CA ALA A 78 -23.35 -6.32 8.41
C ALA A 78 -22.41 -7.54 8.51
N LEU A 79 -21.57 -7.62 9.56
CA LEU A 79 -20.66 -8.75 9.79
C LEU A 79 -21.33 -9.90 10.53
N VAL A 80 -22.48 -9.66 11.16
CA VAL A 80 -23.26 -10.67 11.86
C VAL A 80 -24.35 -11.16 10.90
N PRO A 81 -24.52 -12.48 10.69
CA PRO A 81 -25.63 -12.99 9.91
C PRO A 81 -26.95 -12.52 10.53
N ASP A 82 -27.93 -12.20 9.69
CA ASP A 82 -29.23 -11.63 10.09
C ASP A 82 -29.86 -12.50 11.19
N PHE A 83 -29.73 -12.04 12.44
CA PHE A 83 -30.06 -12.79 13.63
C PHE A 83 -31.40 -12.28 14.14
N ASP A 84 -32.48 -13.07 13.98
CA ASP A 84 -33.77 -12.73 14.58
C ASP A 84 -33.67 -13.00 16.10
N PRO A 85 -33.79 -11.97 16.96
CA PRO A 85 -33.73 -12.13 18.41
C PRO A 85 -34.79 -13.08 18.99
N LYS A 86 -35.81 -13.44 18.20
CA LYS A 86 -36.89 -14.36 18.59
C LYS A 86 -36.47 -15.83 18.56
N ASP A 87 -35.41 -16.19 17.83
CA ASP A 87 -34.95 -17.57 17.70
C ASP A 87 -34.23 -18.08 18.96
N LEU A 88 -33.88 -17.17 19.87
CA LEU A 88 -33.12 -17.47 21.07
C LEU A 88 -34.01 -17.30 22.32
N ASP A 89 -34.38 -18.40 22.96
CA ASP A 89 -35.18 -18.38 24.20
C ASP A 89 -34.31 -18.02 25.42
N LEU A 90 -33.97 -16.73 25.54
CA LEU A 90 -33.29 -16.22 26.74
C LEU A 90 -34.28 -15.71 27.79
N GLY A 91 -33.93 -15.94 29.06
CA GLY A 91 -34.50 -15.23 30.20
C GLY A 91 -34.23 -13.72 30.18
N PHE A 92 -34.84 -12.99 31.11
CA PHE A 92 -34.83 -11.51 31.17
C PHE A 92 -33.42 -10.88 31.10
N ILE A 93 -32.46 -11.42 31.86
CA ILE A 93 -31.07 -10.93 31.87
C ILE A 93 -30.41 -11.11 30.51
N GLY A 94 -30.64 -12.25 29.86
CA GLY A 94 -30.09 -12.55 28.55
C GLY A 94 -30.60 -11.59 27.48
N LYS A 95 -31.91 -11.27 27.51
CA LYS A 95 -32.50 -10.27 26.60
C LYS A 95 -31.92 -8.86 26.81
N MET A 96 -31.60 -8.49 28.05
CA MET A 96 -31.00 -7.20 28.36
C MET A 96 -29.55 -7.09 27.84
N ILE A 97 -28.77 -8.17 27.96
CA ILE A 97 -27.40 -8.24 27.42
C ILE A 97 -27.44 -8.23 25.89
N LEU A 98 -28.29 -9.07 25.29
CA LEU A 98 -28.45 -9.16 23.85
C LEU A 98 -28.80 -7.81 23.24
N ARG A 99 -29.74 -7.08 23.86
CA ARG A 99 -30.11 -5.72 23.42
C ARG A 99 -28.93 -4.76 23.45
N LYS A 100 -28.11 -4.76 24.51
CA LYS A 100 -26.91 -3.92 24.58
C LYS A 100 -25.89 -4.27 23.50
N ILE A 101 -25.74 -5.55 23.19
CA ILE A 101 -24.83 -6.00 22.13
C ILE A 101 -25.35 -5.52 20.77
N ILE A 102 -26.64 -5.67 20.48
CA ILE A 102 -27.25 -5.17 19.23
C ILE A 102 -27.08 -3.65 19.12
N GLU A 103 -27.39 -2.90 20.18
CA GLU A 103 -27.20 -1.44 20.20
C GLU A 103 -25.72 -1.04 19.99
N PHE A 104 -24.78 -1.83 20.50
CA PHE A 104 -23.34 -1.62 20.25
C PHE A 104 -22.96 -1.92 18.80
N LEU A 105 -23.50 -3.00 18.22
CA LEU A 105 -23.26 -3.38 16.82
C LEU A 105 -23.84 -2.34 15.84
N GLU A 106 -25.04 -1.85 16.10
CA GLU A 106 -25.70 -0.79 15.32
C GLU A 106 -24.98 0.56 15.41
N ARG A 107 -24.35 0.87 16.56
CA ARG A 107 -23.53 2.07 16.73
C ARG A 107 -22.28 2.07 15.86
N GLY A 108 -21.85 0.91 15.37
CA GLY A 108 -20.66 0.75 14.53
C GLY A 108 -19.36 1.15 15.21
N LEU A 109 -18.25 0.90 14.52
CA LEU A 109 -16.91 1.30 14.97
C LEU A 109 -16.41 2.41 14.05
N GLN A 110 -16.06 3.56 14.62
CA GLN A 110 -15.35 4.62 13.90
C GLN A 110 -13.86 4.27 13.90
N LEU A 111 -13.31 4.04 12.71
CA LEU A 111 -11.91 3.72 12.50
C LEU A 111 -11.22 4.93 11.85
N PRO A 112 -10.26 5.57 12.54
CA PRO A 112 -9.45 6.61 11.91
C PRO A 112 -8.61 6.00 10.79
N GLY A 113 -8.53 6.68 9.65
CA GLY A 113 -7.76 6.23 8.49
C GLY A 113 -6.27 6.02 8.79
N GLU A 114 -5.75 6.67 9.82
CA GLU A 114 -4.39 6.51 10.32
C GLU A 114 -4.12 5.11 10.88
N VAL A 115 -5.14 4.41 11.38
CA VAL A 115 -5.00 3.00 11.82
C VAL A 115 -4.69 2.11 10.63
N ILE A 116 -5.33 2.37 9.48
CA ILE A 116 -5.06 1.63 8.24
C ILE A 116 -3.63 1.92 7.77
N LEU A 117 -3.20 3.19 7.83
CA LEU A 117 -1.82 3.56 7.52
C LEU A 117 -0.80 2.91 8.47
N TYR A 118 -1.13 2.79 9.75
CA TYR A 118 -0.28 2.12 10.74
C TYR A 118 -0.11 0.63 10.44
N TYR A 119 -1.17 -0.05 10.04
CA TYR A 119 -1.12 -1.46 9.64
C TYR A 119 -0.10 -1.72 8.51
N PHE A 120 -0.02 -0.82 7.52
CA PHE A 120 0.97 -0.90 6.43
C PHE A 120 2.38 -0.41 6.84
N GLY A 121 2.55 0.05 8.07
CA GLY A 121 3.81 0.63 8.57
C GLY A 121 4.09 2.03 8.03
N TRP A 122 3.06 2.78 7.65
CA TRP A 122 3.16 4.12 7.05
C TRP A 122 2.78 5.26 8.02
N ALA A 123 2.16 4.93 9.15
CA ALA A 123 1.93 5.84 10.26
C ALA A 123 2.67 5.34 11.51
N VAL A 124 2.89 6.25 12.46
CA VAL A 124 3.51 5.96 13.76
C VAL A 124 2.47 6.20 14.84
N PHE A 125 2.45 5.34 15.85
CA PHE A 125 1.64 5.56 17.04
C PHE A 125 2.38 6.50 17.99
N ASP A 126 1.78 7.65 18.28
CA ASP A 126 2.30 8.60 19.25
C ASP A 126 1.77 8.23 20.65
N GLU A 127 2.65 7.67 21.47
CA GLU A 127 2.31 7.25 22.84
C GLU A 127 1.93 8.42 23.76
N GLU A 128 2.38 9.64 23.46
CA GLU A 128 2.12 10.82 24.31
C GLU A 128 0.67 11.31 24.17
N ASN A 129 0.15 11.33 22.94
CA ASN A 129 -1.21 11.80 22.64
C ASN A 129 -2.21 10.66 22.48
N LEU A 130 -1.77 9.40 22.50
CA LEU A 130 -2.57 8.20 22.22
C LEU A 130 -3.24 8.24 20.83
N GLU A 131 -2.58 8.89 19.87
CA GLU A 131 -3.10 9.12 18.52
C GLU A 131 -2.17 8.51 17.48
N PHE A 132 -2.74 8.08 16.35
CA PHE A 132 -1.96 7.68 15.19
C PHE A 132 -1.67 8.91 14.34
N SER A 133 -0.40 9.12 14.00
CA SER A 133 0.00 10.25 13.18
C SER A 133 0.83 9.79 11.99
N ALA A 134 0.57 10.38 10.82
CA ALA A 134 1.36 10.21 9.61
C ALA A 134 2.25 11.46 9.39
N PRO A 135 3.41 11.56 10.07
CA PRO A 135 4.17 12.81 10.22
C PRO A 135 4.76 13.37 8.91
N TYR A 136 4.82 12.59 7.82
CA TYR A 136 5.59 12.96 6.62
C TYR A 136 4.83 12.81 5.29
N LYS A 137 3.61 13.34 5.19
CA LYS A 137 2.78 13.28 3.96
C LYS A 137 3.57 13.69 2.69
N TRP A 138 4.30 14.80 2.76
CA TRP A 138 5.02 15.38 1.61
C TRP A 138 6.34 14.69 1.30
N HIS A 139 7.01 14.12 2.30
CA HIS A 139 8.33 13.50 2.13
C HIS A 139 8.24 12.30 1.18
N TYR A 140 7.18 11.49 1.30
CA TYR A 140 6.98 10.33 0.43
C TYR A 140 6.74 10.74 -1.02
N SER A 141 5.92 11.76 -1.27
CA SER A 141 5.67 12.30 -2.62
C SER A 141 6.93 12.90 -3.25
N VAL A 142 7.73 13.64 -2.47
CA VAL A 142 9.01 14.21 -2.95
C VAL A 142 10.04 13.11 -3.21
N THR A 143 10.11 12.11 -2.34
CA THR A 143 11.01 10.95 -2.51
C THR A 143 10.61 10.13 -3.74
N ALA A 144 9.31 9.96 -4.01
CA ALA A 144 8.83 9.31 -5.23
C ALA A 144 9.35 10.02 -6.49
N VAL A 145 9.20 11.35 -6.53
CA VAL A 145 9.65 12.18 -7.66
C VAL A 145 11.17 12.14 -7.79
N ALA A 146 11.91 12.23 -6.68
CA ALA A 146 13.36 12.16 -6.70
C ALA A 146 13.86 10.80 -7.23
N VAL A 147 13.34 9.69 -6.71
CA VAL A 147 13.68 8.33 -7.17
C VAL A 147 13.33 8.15 -8.66
N PHE A 148 12.19 8.67 -9.10
CA PHE A 148 11.78 8.60 -10.50
C PHE A 148 12.71 9.39 -11.43
N LEU A 149 13.04 10.64 -11.08
CA LEU A 149 13.90 11.50 -11.88
C LEU A 149 15.33 10.94 -11.94
N VAL A 150 15.88 10.54 -10.79
CA VAL A 150 17.22 9.91 -10.73
C VAL A 150 17.24 8.62 -11.54
N GLY A 151 16.20 7.79 -11.42
CA GLY A 151 16.08 6.56 -12.20
C GLY A 151 16.04 6.81 -13.71
N ILE A 152 15.28 7.81 -14.17
CA ILE A 152 15.23 8.19 -15.59
C ILE A 152 16.58 8.70 -16.08
N GLU A 153 17.22 9.60 -15.34
CA GLU A 153 18.51 10.16 -15.76
C GLU A 153 19.60 9.08 -15.79
N ALA A 154 19.59 8.13 -14.85
CA ALA A 154 20.50 6.98 -14.88
C ALA A 154 20.28 6.09 -16.11
N ILE A 155 19.02 5.79 -16.45
CA ILE A 155 18.68 4.98 -17.64
C ILE A 155 19.08 5.71 -18.93
N LYS A 156 18.84 7.03 -19.01
CA LYS A 156 19.24 7.85 -20.15
C LYS A 156 20.76 7.83 -20.34
N LEU A 157 21.53 8.01 -19.26
CA LEU A 157 22.99 8.00 -19.31
C LEU A 157 23.53 6.63 -19.75
N LEU A 158 22.94 5.54 -19.27
CA LEU A 158 23.29 4.19 -19.72
C LEU A 158 22.98 3.98 -21.21
N ALA A 159 21.81 4.42 -21.68
CA ALA A 159 21.43 4.32 -23.09
C ALA A 159 22.37 5.11 -24.02
N VAL A 160 22.75 6.34 -23.64
CA VAL A 160 23.70 7.16 -24.41
C VAL A 160 25.07 6.50 -24.50
N ASN A 161 25.59 5.95 -23.40
CA ASN A 161 26.86 5.23 -23.41
C ASN A 161 26.83 3.99 -24.34
N PHE A 162 25.70 3.28 -24.40
CA PHE A 162 25.56 2.12 -25.28
C PHE A 162 25.53 2.50 -26.78
N ILE A 163 24.91 3.63 -27.14
CA ILE A 163 24.85 4.14 -28.53
C ILE A 163 26.24 4.53 -29.06
N VAL A 164 27.11 5.06 -28.20
CA VAL A 164 28.49 5.42 -28.61
C VAL A 164 29.32 4.16 -28.86
N TRP A 165 29.06 3.07 -28.12
CA TRP A 165 29.80 1.82 -28.22
C TRP A 165 29.48 1.03 -29.50
N THR A 166 28.23 1.06 -29.99
CA THR A 166 27.83 0.33 -31.22
C THR A 166 28.27 1.02 -32.52
N LYS A 167 28.75 2.27 -32.45
CA LYS A 167 29.25 3.03 -33.61
C LYS A 167 30.77 2.93 -33.83
N ARG A 168 31.49 2.10 -33.08
CA ARG A 168 32.89 1.73 -33.33
C ARG A 168 32.99 0.29 -33.79
#